data_AF-A0A4Y2QVA1-F1
#
_entry.id   AF-A0A4Y2QVA1-F1
#
_cell.length_a   1.000
_cell.length_b   1.000
_cell.length_c   1.000
_cell.angle_alpha   90.00
_cell.angle_beta   90.00
_cell.angle_gamma   90.00
#
_symmetry.space_group_name_H-M   'P 1'
#
loop_
_entity.id
_entity.type
_entity.pdbx_description
1 polymer ?
#
loop_
_entity_poly.entity_id
_entity_poly.type
_entity_poly.pdbx_seq_one_letter_code
_entity_poly.pdbx_strand_id
1 'polypeptide(L)' 'TGVELELVDSVPLLEWLANNYKSFGATLEIITDRSQEGSQFVKGFGGIG' A
#
# COMPACT_ATOMS: atom_id res chain seq x y z
N THR A 1 28.75 11.24 -2.81
CA THR A 1 27.70 11.92 -3.58
C THR A 1 26.62 12.37 -2.61
N GLY A 2 26.81 13.54 -1.99
CA GLY A 2 25.84 14.09 -1.03
C GLY A 2 24.86 14.99 -1.76
N VAL A 3 23.73 14.43 -2.21
CA VAL A 3 22.62 15.22 -2.73
C VAL A 3 21.63 15.40 -1.59
N GLU A 4 21.40 16.65 -1.20
CA GLU A 4 20.32 17.00 -0.28
C GLU A 4 19.00 16.92 -1.07
N LEU A 5 18.07 16.12 -0.58
CA LEU A 5 16.75 15.95 -1.19
C LEU A 5 15.71 16.59 -0.29
N GLU A 6 14.79 17.34 -0.90
CA GLU A 6 13.65 17.92 -0.23
C GLU A 6 12.42 17.02 -0.42
N LEU A 7 11.58 16.94 0.61
CA LEU A 7 10.29 16.26 0.50
C LEU A 7 9.37 17.10 -0.38
N VAL A 8 9.03 16.59 -1.56
CA VAL A 8 8.14 17.27 -2.51
C VAL A 8 6.67 16.98 -2.23
N ASP A 9 6.33 15.73 -1.86
CA ASP A 9 4.96 15.31 -1.60
C ASP A 9 4.92 14.08 -0.67
N SER A 10 3.81 13.89 0.03
CA SER A 10 3.55 12.74 0.90
C SER A 10 2.06 12.41 0.92
N VAL A 11 1.71 11.25 0.35
CA VAL A 11 0.34 10.75 0.23
C VAL A 11 0.21 9.37 0.85
N PRO A 12 -0.93 9.00 1.47
CA PRO A 12 -1.15 7.63 1.94
C PRO A 12 -1.01 6.62 0.79
N LEU A 13 -0.21 5.57 1.01
CA LEU A 13 0.02 4.54 0.01
C LEU A 13 -1.28 3.89 -0.49
N LEU A 14 -2.24 3.67 0.42
CA LEU A 14 -3.54 3.11 0.08
C LEU A 14 -4.30 4.00 -0.92
N GLU A 15 -4.26 5.33 -0.72
CA GLU A 15 -4.89 6.29 -1.61
C GLU A 15 -4.20 6.31 -2.98
N TRP A 16 -2.86 6.28 -2.99
CA TRP A 16 -2.10 6.20 -4.23
C TRP A 16 -2.42 4.92 -5.02
N LEU A 17 -2.49 3.76 -4.35
CA LEU A 17 -2.86 2.49 -4.97
C LEU A 17 -4.28 2.54 -5.53
N ALA A 18 -5.25 3.06 -4.78
CA ALA A 18 -6.63 3.22 -5.24
C ALA A 18 -6.74 4.04 -6.53
N ASN A 19 -5.86 5.03 -6.71
CA ASN A 19 -5.84 5.88 -7.89
C ASN A 19 -5.06 5.28 -9.07
N ASN A 20 -4.03 4.45 -8.81
CA ASN A 20 -3.06 4.05 -9.85
C ASN A 20 -3.08 2.57 -10.24
N TYR A 21 -3.71 1.68 -9.46
CA TYR A 21 -3.63 0.23 -9.66
C TYR A 21 -3.97 -0.23 -11.09
N LYS A 22 -4.93 0.43 -11.75
CA LYS A 22 -5.34 0.13 -13.13
C LYS A 22 -4.23 0.35 -14.15
N SER A 23 -3.39 1.36 -13.95
CA SER A 23 -2.26 1.67 -14.85
C SER A 23 -1.20 0.57 -14.85
N PHE A 24 -1.17 -0.24 -13.78
CA PHE A 24 -0.27 -1.39 -13.65
C PHE A 24 -0.91 -2.71 -14.07
N GLY A 25 -2.15 -2.69 -14.58
CA GLY A 25 -2.88 -3.91 -14.95
C GLY A 25 -3.19 -4.82 -13.76
N ALA A 26 -3.12 -4.29 -12.53
CA ALA A 26 -3.42 -5.03 -11.31
C ALA A 26 -4.91 -4.91 -10.96
N THR A 27 -5.40 -5.83 -10.12
CA THR A 27 -6.68 -5.69 -9.43
C THR A 27 -6.38 -5.33 -7.98
N LEU A 28 -7.02 -4.28 -7.46
CA LEU A 28 -6.84 -3.84 -6.08
C LEU A 28 -8.00 -4.38 -5.22
N GLU A 29 -7.65 -5.12 -4.17
CA GLU A 29 -8.58 -5.62 -3.17
C GLU A 29 -8.23 -5.03 -1.80
N ILE A 30 -9.20 -4.40 -1.13
CA ILE A 30 -9.03 -3.86 0.21
C ILE A 30 -9.72 -4.78 1.20
N ILE A 31 -8.94 -5.38 2.09
CA ILE A 31 -9.43 -6.30 3.11
C ILE A 31 -9.29 -5.71 4.52
N THR A 32 -10.01 -6.30 5.47
CA THR A 32 -9.92 -5.94 6.90
C THR A 32 -9.29 -7.07 7.70
N ASP A 33 -8.80 -6.79 8.90
CA ASP A 33 -8.21 -7.76 9.81
C ASP A 33 -9.22 -8.60 10.60
N ARG A 34 -10.52 -8.51 10.27
CA ARG A 34 -11.61 -9.16 11.00
C ARG A 34 -11.73 -10.66 10.74
N SER A 35 -11.19 -11.15 9.62
CA SER A 35 -11.07 -12.59 9.37
C SER A 35 -9.74 -13.12 9.89
N GLN A 36 -9.66 -14.45 10.07
CA GLN A 36 -8.43 -15.09 10.48
C GLN A 36 -7.31 -14.86 9.46
N GLU A 37 -7.63 -14.94 8.17
CA GLU A 37 -6.72 -14.70 7.05
C GLU A 37 -6.30 -13.22 6.99
N GLY A 38 -7.24 -12.28 7.16
CA GLY A 38 -6.94 -10.85 7.17
C GLY A 38 -6.03 -10.46 8.34
N SER A 39 -6.26 -11.02 9.52
CA SER A 39 -5.38 -10.80 10.67
C SER A 39 -3.97 -11.37 10.43
N GLN A 40 -3.87 -12.55 9.81
CA GLN A 40 -2.59 -13.11 9.40
C GLN A 40 -1.90 -12.27 8.31
N PHE A 41 -2.66 -11.69 7.40
CA PHE A 41 -2.13 -10.81 6.36
C PHE A 41 -1.48 -9.55 6.98
N VAL A 42 -2.17 -8.89 7.92
CA VAL A 42 -1.62 -7.72 8.61
C VAL A 42 -0.39 -8.09 9.45
N LYS A 43 -0.47 -9.16 10.26
CA LYS A 43 0.61 -9.52 11.20
C LYS A 43 1.80 -10.22 10.53
N GLY A 44 1.55 -10.99 9.47
CA GLY A 44 2.56 -11.78 8.77
C GLY A 44 3.20 -11.08 7.58
N PHE A 45 2.44 -10.24 6.85
CA PHE A 45 2.89 -9.55 5.64
C PHE A 45 2.90 -8.02 5.77
N GLY A 46 2.53 -7.47 6.94
CA GLY A 46 2.54 -6.02 7.17
C GLY A 46 1.37 -5.27 6.50
N GLY A 47 0.34 -5.99 6.04
CA GLY A 47 -0.87 -5.39 5.48
C GLY A 47 -0.81 -5.01 4.01
N ILE A 48 0.22 -5.46 3.27
CA ILE A 48 0.36 -5.28 1.81
C ILE A 48 0.95 -6.55 1.16
N GLY A 49 0.44 -6.93 -0.01
CA GLY A 49 0.80 -8.17 -0.71
C GLY A 49 -0.03 -8.42 -1.96
#